data_AF-A0A2N5XDG9-F1
#
_entry.id   AF-A0A2N5XDG9-F1
#
_cell.length_a   1.000
_cell.length_b   1.000
_cell.length_c   1.000
_cell.angle_alpha   90.00
_cell.angle_beta   90.00
_cell.angle_gamma   90.00
#
_symmetry.space_group_name_H-M   'P 1'
#
loop_
_entity.id
_entity.type
_entity.pdbx_description
1 polymer ?
#
loop_
_entity_poly.entity_id
_entity_poly.type
_entity_poly.pdbx_seq_one_letter_code
_entity_poly.pdbx_strand_id
1 'polypeptide(L)'
;MWAVGEKRTEYEYHEPGAASGYPESHETKFANETLPAMKKMVANAKPGEVERVSKAWKDIETKLVGGGGVKETFDAAVEAVLKHWEGAAADAFRAHAKKISKKITDSAKYAENTSVAMQGAA
;
A
#
# COMPACT_ATOMS: atom_id res chain seq x y z
N MET A 1 -28.71 -22.51 -13.24
CA MET A 1 -27.75 -21.68 -13.99
C MET A 1 -27.62 -20.38 -13.22
N TRP A 2 -26.51 -20.16 -12.50
CA TRP A 2 -26.30 -18.96 -11.68
C TRP A 2 -24.97 -18.34 -12.09
N ALA A 3 -25.00 -17.09 -12.55
CA ALA A 3 -23.81 -16.32 -12.87
C ALA A 3 -23.27 -15.69 -11.58
N VAL A 4 -22.12 -16.17 -11.10
CA VAL A 4 -21.34 -15.48 -10.06
C VAL A 4 -20.49 -14.43 -10.77
N GLY A 5 -21.04 -13.22 -10.88
CA GLY A 5 -20.30 -12.03 -11.29
C GLY A 5 -19.50 -11.50 -10.12
N GLU A 6 -18.38 -12.14 -9.79
CA GLU A 6 -17.43 -11.61 -8.82
C GLU A 6 -16.67 -10.45 -9.48
N LYS A 7 -17.05 -9.20 -9.15
CA LYS A 7 -16.21 -8.03 -9.45
C LYS A 7 -14.91 -8.20 -8.66
N ARG A 8 -13.91 -8.82 -9.27
CA ARG A 8 -12.52 -8.74 -8.78
C ARG A 8 -12.14 -7.27 -8.85
N THR A 9 -12.12 -6.59 -7.70
CA THR A 9 -11.63 -5.23 -7.57
C THR A 9 -10.16 -5.24 -7.99
N GLU A 10 -9.88 -4.73 -9.17
CA GLU A 10 -8.52 -4.48 -9.60
C GLU A 10 -7.98 -3.36 -8.73
N TYR A 11 -7.08 -3.70 -7.80
CA TYR A 11 -6.40 -2.70 -6.99
C TYR A 11 -5.40 -1.95 -7.88
N GLU A 12 -5.66 -0.66 -8.07
CA GLU A 12 -4.76 0.30 -8.70
C GLU A 12 -4.39 1.35 -7.65
N TYR A 13 -3.09 1.56 -7.42
CA TYR A 13 -2.64 2.56 -6.47
C TYR A 13 -2.76 3.95 -7.09
N HIS A 14 -3.51 4.83 -6.43
CA HIS A 14 -3.57 6.25 -6.76
C HIS A 14 -2.65 7.04 -5.81
N GLU A 15 -1.73 7.84 -6.37
CA GLU A 15 -0.88 8.71 -5.56
C GLU A 15 -1.71 9.74 -4.79
N PRO A 16 -1.42 9.99 -3.50
CA PRO A 16 -2.02 11.08 -2.75
C PRO A 16 -1.69 12.41 -3.44
N GLY A 17 -2.72 13.01 -4.06
CA GLY A 17 -2.61 14.22 -4.89
C GLY A 17 -3.27 14.11 -6.27
N ALA A 18 -3.55 12.89 -6.75
CA ALA A 18 -4.17 12.67 -8.06
C ALA A 18 -5.69 12.99 -8.09
N ALA A 19 -6.33 13.14 -6.93
CA ALA A 19 -7.70 13.63 -6.81
C ALA A 19 -7.68 15.01 -6.12
N SER A 20 -7.75 16.06 -6.93
CA SER A 20 -7.92 17.46 -6.52
C SER A 20 -9.26 17.63 -5.79
N GLY A 21 -9.26 17.47 -4.47
CA GLY A 21 -10.45 17.62 -3.66
C GLY A 21 -10.17 17.64 -2.16
N TYR A 22 -9.08 18.27 -1.73
CA TYR A 22 -8.92 18.61 -0.32
C TYR A 22 -9.69 19.90 -0.06
N PRO A 23 -10.68 19.93 0.84
CA PRO A 23 -11.39 21.16 1.15
C PRO A 23 -10.41 22.19 1.72
N GLU A 24 -10.44 23.41 1.15
CA GLU A 24 -9.51 24.51 1.46
C GLU A 24 -9.63 25.05 2.90
N SER A 25 -10.59 24.56 3.70
CA SER A 25 -10.68 24.87 5.12
C SER A 25 -11.11 23.64 5.95
N HIS A 26 -10.37 23.43 7.04
CA HIS A 26 -10.74 22.50 8.10
C HIS A 26 -10.93 23.30 9.39
N GLU A 27 -12.17 23.43 9.86
CA GLU A 27 -12.44 23.96 11.19
C GLU A 27 -12.22 22.86 12.23
N THR A 28 -11.20 23.03 13.07
CA THR A 28 -10.97 22.14 14.21
C THR A 28 -11.65 22.70 15.45
N LYS A 29 -12.32 21.84 16.23
CA LYS A 29 -12.95 22.27 17.48
C LYS A 29 -11.94 22.59 18.60
N PHE A 30 -10.64 22.32 18.40
CA PHE A 30 -9.60 22.54 19.41
C PHE A 30 -9.47 24.00 19.84
N ALA A 31 -9.76 24.96 18.95
CA ALA A 31 -9.71 26.39 19.26
C ALA A 31 -10.74 26.83 20.31
N ASN A 32 -11.80 26.03 20.51
CA ASN A 32 -12.85 26.30 21.49
C ASN A 32 -12.63 25.56 22.83
N GLU A 33 -11.54 24.82 22.97
CA GLU A 33 -11.24 24.01 24.14
C GLU A 33 -10.35 24.73 25.16
N THR A 34 -10.49 24.38 26.43
CA THR A 34 -9.61 24.90 27.48
C THR A 34 -8.25 24.18 27.49
N LEU A 35 -7.19 24.85 27.94
CA LEU A 35 -5.86 24.23 28.05
C LEU A 35 -5.85 22.93 28.88
N PRO A 36 -6.54 22.82 30.03
CA PRO A 36 -6.65 21.56 30.76
C PRO A 36 -7.35 20.46 29.95
N ALA A 37 -8.40 20.79 29.19
CA ALA A 37 -9.10 19.84 28.33
C ALA A 37 -8.18 19.31 27.22
N MET A 38 -7.45 20.21 26.54
CA MET A 38 -6.47 19.82 25.52
C MET A 38 -5.35 18.93 26.08
N LYS A 39 -4.82 19.25 27.27
CA LYS A 39 -3.83 18.39 27.96
C LYS A 39 -4.41 17.00 28.25
N LYS A 40 -5.67 16.91 28.67
CA LYS A 40 -6.33 15.63 28.94
C LYS A 40 -6.53 14.81 27.65
N MET A 41 -6.81 15.45 26.52
CA MET A 41 -6.96 14.77 25.22
C MET A 41 -5.66 14.05 24.79
N VAL A 42 -4.50 14.64 25.07
CA VAL A 42 -3.19 14.05 24.70
C VAL A 42 -2.50 13.29 25.83
N ALA A 43 -3.03 13.33 27.06
CA ALA A 43 -2.37 12.79 28.25
C ALA A 43 -1.99 11.30 28.14
N ASN A 44 -2.80 10.52 27.41
CA ASN A 44 -2.58 9.10 27.19
C ASN A 44 -2.22 8.78 25.73
N ALA A 45 -1.83 9.78 24.94
CA ALA A 45 -1.37 9.55 23.58
C ALA A 45 -0.12 8.66 23.61
N LYS A 46 -0.04 7.73 22.64
CA LYS A 46 1.05 6.77 22.53
C LYS A 46 1.75 6.92 21.18
N PRO A 47 2.48 8.01 20.93
CA PRO A 47 3.17 8.23 19.66
C PRO A 47 4.14 7.08 19.32
N GLY A 48 4.75 6.46 20.33
CA GLY A 48 5.58 5.27 20.12
C GLY A 48 4.83 4.03 19.59
N GLU A 49 3.51 3.92 19.77
CA GLU A 49 2.71 2.90 19.07
C GLU A 49 2.58 3.22 17.58
N VAL A 50 2.36 4.49 17.24
CA VAL A 50 2.28 4.97 15.85
C VAL A 50 3.62 4.74 15.12
N GLU A 51 4.73 5.06 15.77
CA GLU A 51 6.08 4.82 15.22
C GLU A 51 6.35 3.33 14.97
N ARG A 52 5.91 2.44 15.88
CA ARG A 52 6.04 0.99 15.68
C ARG A 52 5.23 0.50 14.49
N VAL A 53 3.99 0.97 14.33
CA VAL A 53 3.15 0.57 13.20
C VAL A 53 3.69 1.13 11.89
N SER A 54 4.26 2.35 11.89
CA SER A 54 4.96 2.90 10.73
C SER A 54 6.10 1.98 10.27
N LYS A 55 6.97 1.54 11.20
CA LYS A 55 8.05 0.59 10.89
C LYS A 55 7.51 -0.72 10.34
N ALA A 56 6.42 -1.24 10.88
CA ALA A 56 5.79 -2.46 10.37
C ALA A 56 5.29 -2.31 8.92
N TRP A 57 4.76 -1.14 8.54
CA TRP A 57 4.41 -0.86 7.14
C TRP A 57 5.65 -0.78 6.24
N LYS A 58 6.75 -0.22 6.72
CA LYS A 58 8.02 -0.24 5.97
C LYS A 58 8.55 -1.66 5.78
N ASP A 59 8.45 -2.51 6.79
CA ASP A 59 8.84 -3.92 6.69
C ASP A 59 8.01 -4.68 5.64
N ILE A 60 6.71 -4.35 5.52
CA ILE A 60 5.84 -4.93 4.49
C ILE A 60 6.34 -4.53 3.09
N GLU A 61 6.66 -3.26 2.87
CA GLU A 61 7.23 -2.81 1.59
C GLU A 61 8.53 -3.55 1.28
N THR A 62 9.46 -3.63 2.23
CA THR A 62 10.73 -4.33 2.04
C THR A 62 10.54 -5.82 1.75
N LYS A 63 9.57 -6.50 2.36
CA LYS A 63 9.26 -7.90 2.04
C LYS A 63 8.69 -8.08 0.63
N LEU A 64 7.96 -7.08 0.11
CA LEU A 64 7.37 -7.15 -1.22
C LEU A 64 8.39 -6.88 -2.32
N VAL A 65 9.20 -5.83 -2.18
CA VAL A 65 10.06 -5.31 -3.27
C VAL A 65 11.53 -5.10 -2.91
N GLY A 66 11.91 -5.28 -1.64
CA GLY A 66 13.32 -5.29 -1.24
C GLY A 66 14.08 -6.48 -1.83
N GLY A 67 15.40 -6.50 -1.66
CA GLY A 67 16.25 -7.59 -2.16
C GLY A 67 15.83 -8.94 -1.58
N GLY A 68 15.65 -9.94 -2.45
CA GLY A 68 15.11 -11.26 -2.10
C GLY A 68 13.61 -11.25 -1.77
N GLY A 69 12.91 -10.15 -2.06
CA GLY A 69 11.49 -9.99 -1.79
C GLY A 69 10.60 -10.85 -2.69
N VAL A 70 9.29 -10.78 -2.41
CA VAL A 70 8.26 -11.54 -3.14
C VAL A 70 8.30 -11.24 -4.65
N LYS A 71 8.49 -9.97 -5.03
CA LYS A 71 8.54 -9.57 -6.44
C LYS A 71 9.70 -10.24 -7.19
N GLU A 72 10.90 -10.18 -6.63
CA GLU A 72 12.10 -10.76 -7.26
C GLU A 72 11.93 -12.28 -7.43
N THR A 73 11.47 -12.96 -6.38
CA THR A 73 11.21 -14.41 -6.42
C THR A 73 10.15 -14.77 -7.46
N PHE A 74 9.08 -13.98 -7.53
CA PHE A 74 8.00 -14.19 -8.49
C PHE A 74 8.47 -13.99 -9.93
N ASP A 75 9.14 -12.88 -10.22
CA ASP A 75 9.63 -12.57 -11.56
C ASP A 75 10.64 -13.63 -12.03
N ALA A 76 11.55 -14.07 -11.15
CA ALA A 76 12.50 -15.13 -11.46
C ALA A 76 11.81 -16.46 -11.79
N ALA A 77 10.77 -16.84 -11.04
CA ALA A 77 9.99 -18.04 -11.31
C ALA A 77 9.25 -17.97 -12.66
N VAL A 78 8.68 -16.80 -12.98
CA VAL A 78 8.01 -16.56 -14.27
C VAL A 78 8.98 -16.73 -15.44
N GLU A 79 10.17 -16.13 -15.35
CA GLU A 79 11.21 -16.26 -16.37
C GLU A 79 11.70 -17.71 -16.52
N ALA A 80 11.86 -18.43 -15.40
CA ALA A 80 12.26 -19.84 -15.43
C ALA A 80 11.23 -20.72 -16.17
N VAL A 81 9.94 -20.50 -15.95
CA VAL A 81 8.86 -21.23 -16.66
C VAL A 81 8.85 -20.88 -18.14
N LEU A 82 9.00 -19.60 -18.48
CA LEU A 82 8.95 -19.12 -19.87
C LEU A 82 10.19 -19.50 -20.69
N LYS A 83 11.29 -19.89 -20.06
CA LYS A 83 12.52 -20.32 -20.75
C LYS A 83 12.32 -21.52 -21.68
N HIS A 84 11.35 -22.39 -21.37
CA HIS A 84 11.10 -23.63 -22.11
C HIS A 84 9.67 -23.72 -22.67
N TRP A 85 8.87 -22.66 -22.50
CA TRP A 85 7.47 -22.64 -22.91
C TRP A 85 7.20 -21.45 -23.81
N GLU A 86 6.80 -21.74 -25.05
CA GLU A 86 6.54 -20.75 -26.09
C GLU A 86 5.14 -20.88 -26.68
N GLY A 87 4.74 -19.88 -27.47
CA GLY A 87 3.44 -19.83 -28.15
C GLY A 87 2.40 -18.96 -27.45
N ALA A 88 1.21 -18.87 -28.05
CA ALA A 88 0.16 -17.92 -27.63
C ALA A 88 -0.26 -18.06 -26.15
N ALA A 89 -0.24 -19.29 -25.61
CA ALA A 89 -0.54 -19.52 -24.19
C ALA A 89 0.57 -18.99 -23.27
N ALA A 90 1.84 -19.14 -23.65
CA ALA A 90 2.97 -18.59 -22.92
C ALA A 90 2.94 -17.04 -22.94
N ASP A 91 2.55 -16.43 -24.05
CA ASP A 91 2.38 -14.99 -24.16
C ASP A 91 1.27 -14.46 -23.26
N ALA A 92 0.12 -15.15 -23.22
CA ALA A 92 -0.97 -14.82 -22.31
C ALA A 92 -0.53 -14.96 -20.83
N PHE A 93 0.19 -16.03 -20.49
CA PHE A 93 0.76 -16.20 -19.15
C PHE A 93 1.71 -15.05 -18.80
N ARG A 94 2.66 -14.72 -19.68
CA ARG A 94 3.59 -13.58 -19.50
C ARG A 94 2.83 -12.27 -19.26
N ALA A 95 1.78 -12.01 -20.03
CA ALA A 95 0.96 -10.81 -19.87
C ALA A 95 0.25 -10.76 -18.50
N HIS A 96 -0.29 -11.89 -18.03
CA HIS A 96 -0.91 -11.97 -16.71
C HIS A 96 0.12 -11.87 -15.57
N ALA A 97 1.27 -12.52 -15.72
CA ALA A 97 2.37 -12.43 -14.75
C ALA A 97 2.85 -10.99 -14.58
N LYS A 98 3.00 -10.23 -15.69
CA LYS A 98 3.33 -8.80 -15.64
C LYS A 98 2.30 -7.99 -14.83
N LYS A 99 1.00 -8.29 -14.95
CA LYS A 99 -0.05 -7.61 -14.15
C LYS A 99 0.09 -7.90 -12.66
N ILE A 100 0.38 -9.14 -12.29
CA ILE A 100 0.59 -9.54 -10.89
C ILE A 100 1.84 -8.85 -10.34
N SER A 101 2.94 -8.89 -11.11
CA SER A 101 4.21 -8.24 -10.77
C SER A 101 4.03 -6.73 -10.54
N LYS A 102 3.22 -6.05 -11.37
CA LYS A 102 2.83 -4.65 -11.13
C LYS A 102 2.05 -4.49 -9.83
N LYS A 103 1.05 -5.33 -9.55
CA LYS A 103 0.24 -5.26 -8.32
C LYS A 103 1.08 -5.43 -7.05
N ILE A 104 2.13 -6.25 -7.09
CA ILE A 104 3.09 -6.37 -5.99
C ILE A 104 3.80 -5.03 -5.75
N THR A 105 4.29 -4.38 -6.81
CA THR A 105 4.90 -3.05 -6.73
C THR A 105 3.93 -1.99 -6.21
N ASP A 106 2.70 -1.96 -6.72
CA ASP A 106 1.68 -0.98 -6.30
C ASP A 106 1.32 -1.15 -4.82
N SER A 107 1.22 -2.40 -4.35
CA SER A 107 0.98 -2.71 -2.93
C SER A 107 2.15 -2.28 -2.03
N ALA A 108 3.39 -2.47 -2.50
CA ALA A 108 4.57 -2.02 -1.79
C ALA A 108 4.63 -0.49 -1.67
N LYS A 109 4.26 0.22 -2.74
CA LYS A 109 4.15 1.68 -2.74
C LYS A 109 3.08 2.17 -1.76
N TYR A 110 1.92 1.51 -1.68
CA TYR A 110 0.92 1.83 -0.67
C TYR A 110 1.47 1.67 0.75
N ALA A 111 2.17 0.57 1.02
CA ALA A 111 2.80 0.32 2.32
C ALA A 111 3.84 1.39 2.69
N GLU A 112 4.68 1.81 1.73
CA GLU A 112 5.62 2.91 1.92
C GLU A 112 4.92 4.22 2.27
N ASN A 113 3.92 4.62 1.49
CA ASN A 113 3.21 5.88 1.73
C ASN A 113 2.48 5.88 3.07
N THR A 114 1.94 4.73 3.48
CA THR A 114 1.33 4.56 4.81
C THR A 114 2.38 4.70 5.91
N SER A 115 3.56 4.09 5.75
CA SER A 115 4.68 4.26 6.68
C SER A 115 5.06 5.72 6.85
N VAL A 116 5.22 6.46 5.74
CA VAL A 116 5.61 7.88 5.73
C VAL A 116 4.53 8.74 6.40
N ALA A 117 3.27 8.55 6.07
CA ALA A 117 2.16 9.29 6.68
C ALA A 117 2.10 9.09 8.20
N MET A 118 2.32 7.86 8.68
CA MET A 118 2.36 7.55 10.11
C MET A 118 3.60 8.11 10.80
N GLN A 119 4.76 8.12 10.14
CA GLN A 119 5.97 8.76 10.65
C GLN A 119 5.77 10.26 10.89
N GLY A 120 5.10 10.95 9.97
CA GLY A 120 4.78 12.37 10.14
C GLY A 120 3.73 12.67 11.21
N ALA A 121 3.01 11.66 11.69
CA ALA A 121 1.96 11.77 12.72
C ALA A 121 2.40 11.32 14.12
N ALA A 122 3.60 10.74 14.25
CA ALA A 122 4.20 10.32 15.52
C ALA A 122 4.99 11.47 16.16
#